data_AF-B0DEK8-F1
#
_entry.id   AF-B0DEK8-F1
#
_cell.length_a   1.000
_cell.length_b   1.000
_cell.length_c   1.000
_cell.angle_alpha   90.00
_cell.angle_beta   90.00
_cell.angle_gamma   90.00
#
_symmetry.space_group_name_H-M   'P 1'
#
loop_
_entity.id
_entity.type
_entity.pdbx_description
1 polymer ?
#
loop_
_entity_poly.entity_id
_entity_poly.type
_entity_poly.pdbx_seq_one_letter_code
_entity_poly.pdbx_strand_id
1 'polypeptide(L)'
;MTIQVKQAQLICDMKVRWDSLYFMINRFHKLCPAVEHFLSLPINRELAKLRLTDMEWTVLQDFEIVLGVPHQVQKIMSKECTPVLSGTIPAFKMFMMAWEQLGREHPHLA
;
A
#
# COMPACT_ATOMS: atom_id res chain seq x y z
N MET A 1 11.12 -12.24 -24.03
CA MET A 1 11.64 -11.25 -23.06
C MET A 1 11.43 -11.83 -21.67
N THR A 2 12.49 -12.08 -20.90
CA THR A 2 12.42 -12.72 -19.58
C THR A 2 12.36 -11.64 -18.51
N ILE A 3 11.24 -11.53 -17.81
CA ILE A 3 11.06 -10.53 -16.74
C ILE A 3 11.52 -11.14 -15.43
N GLN A 4 12.61 -10.59 -14.88
CA GLN A 4 13.17 -11.03 -13.61
C GLN A 4 12.49 -10.26 -12.48
N VAL A 5 11.68 -10.96 -11.69
CA VAL A 5 10.98 -10.39 -10.54
C VAL A 5 11.29 -11.24 -9.32
N LYS A 6 11.67 -10.58 -8.21
CA LYS A 6 11.94 -11.26 -6.95
C LYS A 6 10.66 -11.91 -6.44
N GLN A 7 10.72 -13.21 -6.14
CA GLN A 7 9.58 -13.92 -5.59
C GLN A 7 9.15 -13.29 -4.26
N ALA A 8 7.91 -12.79 -4.23
CA ALA A 8 7.31 -12.17 -3.05
C ALA A 8 6.45 -13.17 -2.28
N GLN A 9 6.80 -13.40 -1.02
CA GLN A 9 6.00 -14.21 -0.08
C GLN A 9 4.82 -13.40 0.46
N LEU A 10 3.77 -14.11 0.89
CA LEU A 10 2.64 -13.50 1.58
C LEU A 10 3.10 -12.96 2.94
N ILE A 11 2.89 -11.66 3.17
CA ILE A 11 3.19 -11.03 4.46
C ILE A 11 1.90 -11.01 5.27
N CYS A 12 1.94 -11.62 6.45
CA CYS A 12 0.87 -11.57 7.45
C CYS A 12 1.40 -10.78 8.65
N ASP A 13 1.16 -9.48 8.65
CA ASP A 13 1.63 -8.52 9.64
C ASP A 13 0.86 -8.61 10.97
N MET A 14 -0.47 -8.76 10.91
CA MET A 14 -1.37 -8.79 12.07
C MET A 14 -2.53 -9.77 11.89
N LYS A 15 -3.05 -10.32 13.01
CA LYS A 15 -4.18 -11.27 13.00
C LYS A 15 -5.43 -10.69 12.32
N VAL A 16 -5.65 -9.38 12.45
CA VAL A 16 -6.77 -8.65 11.86
C VAL A 16 -6.50 -8.14 10.43
N ARG A 17 -5.25 -8.26 9.93
CA ARG A 17 -4.83 -7.92 8.55
C ARG A 17 -5.21 -6.51 8.07
N TRP A 18 -5.14 -5.52 8.96
CA TRP A 18 -5.52 -4.14 8.64
C TRP A 18 -4.66 -3.51 7.54
N ASP A 19 -3.37 -3.89 7.44
CA ASP A 19 -2.47 -3.37 6.40
C ASP A 19 -2.49 -4.21 5.10
N SER A 20 -3.42 -5.17 4.97
CA SER A 20 -3.47 -6.07 3.81
C SER A 20 -3.62 -5.32 2.48
N LEU A 21 -4.43 -4.26 2.45
CA LEU A 21 -4.61 -3.40 1.28
C LEU A 21 -3.30 -2.69 0.92
N TYR A 22 -2.64 -2.08 1.90
CA TYR A 22 -1.36 -1.40 1.70
C TYR A 22 -0.29 -2.33 1.14
N PHE A 23 -0.16 -3.54 1.71
CA PHE A 23 0.79 -4.55 1.22
C PHE A 23 0.43 -5.07 -0.17
N MET A 24 -0.87 -5.23 -0.46
CA MET A 24 -1.35 -5.69 -1.76
C MET A 24 -1.01 -4.66 -2.85
N ILE A 25 -1.27 -3.38 -2.61
CA ILE A 25 -0.96 -2.28 -3.54
C ILE A 25 0.55 -2.19 -3.77
N ASN A 26 1.35 -2.13 -2.70
CA ASN A 26 2.80 -2.14 -2.76
C ASN A 26 3.36 -3.30 -3.59
N ARG A 27 2.81 -4.50 -3.38
CA ARG A 27 3.23 -5.70 -4.11
C ARG A 27 2.81 -5.61 -5.57
N PHE A 28 1.58 -5.21 -5.84
CA PHE A 28 1.06 -5.07 -7.19
C PHE A 28 1.88 -4.06 -8.01
N HIS A 29 2.22 -2.92 -7.41
CA HIS A 29 3.10 -1.91 -7.99
C HIS A 29 4.50 -2.48 -8.33
N LYS A 30 5.13 -3.22 -7.40
CA LYS A 30 6.42 -3.91 -7.65
C LYS A 30 6.35 -4.97 -8.75
N LEU A 31 5.19 -5.62 -8.90
CA LEU A 31 4.95 -6.66 -9.90
C LEU A 31 4.47 -6.09 -11.24
N CYS A 32 4.28 -4.77 -11.37
CA CYS A 32 3.72 -4.13 -12.57
C CYS A 32 4.36 -4.63 -13.88
N PRO A 33 5.70 -4.72 -14.04
CA PRO A 33 6.30 -5.24 -15.27
C PRO A 33 5.84 -6.67 -15.63
N ALA A 34 5.71 -7.54 -14.63
CA ALA A 34 5.25 -8.91 -14.84
C ALA A 34 3.73 -8.97 -15.13
N VAL A 35 2.94 -8.12 -14.48
CA VAL A 35 1.49 -8.00 -14.72
C VAL A 35 1.25 -7.53 -16.16
N GLU A 36 1.93 -6.47 -16.59
CA GLU A 36 1.83 -5.92 -17.93
C GLU A 36 2.21 -6.96 -19.01
N HIS A 37 3.28 -7.71 -18.79
CA HIS A 37 3.65 -8.80 -19.68
C HIS A 37 2.62 -9.94 -19.66
N PHE A 38 2.14 -10.34 -18.50
CA PHE A 38 1.11 -11.37 -18.37
C PHE A 38 -0.17 -10.99 -19.11
N LEU A 39 -0.59 -9.72 -19.03
CA LEU A 39 -1.75 -9.18 -19.75
C LEU A 39 -1.51 -9.05 -21.26
N SER A 40 -0.26 -8.89 -21.70
CA SER A 40 0.08 -8.86 -23.14
C SER A 40 -0.03 -10.21 -23.84
N LEU A 41 -0.08 -11.31 -23.09
CA LEU A 41 -0.17 -12.65 -23.68
C LEU A 41 -1.56 -12.90 -24.30
N PRO A 42 -1.64 -13.45 -25.52
CA PRO A 42 -2.91 -13.64 -26.23
C PRO A 42 -3.86 -14.64 -25.55
N ILE A 43 -3.36 -15.48 -24.63
CA ILE A 43 -4.19 -16.38 -23.82
C ILE A 43 -4.98 -15.65 -22.74
N ASN A 44 -4.52 -14.46 -22.32
CA ASN A 44 -5.10 -13.67 -21.23
C ASN A 44 -5.91 -12.47 -21.72
N ARG A 45 -6.41 -12.51 -22.97
CA ARG A 45 -7.14 -11.38 -23.60
C ARG A 45 -8.34 -10.88 -22.78
N GLU A 46 -9.04 -11.79 -22.09
CA GLU A 46 -10.16 -11.41 -21.23
C GLU A 46 -9.69 -10.59 -20.01
N LEU A 47 -8.53 -10.93 -19.43
CA LEU A 47 -7.94 -10.18 -18.33
C LEU A 47 -7.28 -8.88 -18.80
N ALA A 48 -6.82 -8.81 -20.05
CA ALA A 48 -6.28 -7.58 -20.64
C ALA A 48 -7.28 -6.42 -20.64
N LYS A 49 -8.60 -6.72 -20.56
CA LYS A 49 -9.66 -5.70 -20.39
C LYS A 49 -9.63 -5.03 -19.02
N LEU A 50 -9.01 -5.66 -18.02
CA LEU A 50 -8.83 -5.14 -16.66
C LEU A 50 -7.50 -4.40 -16.49
N ARG A 51 -6.77 -4.16 -17.57
CA ARG A 51 -5.51 -3.42 -17.53
C ARG A 51 -5.78 -2.00 -17.05
N LEU A 52 -5.02 -1.57 -16.05
CA LEU A 52 -5.13 -0.24 -15.50
C LEU A 52 -4.58 0.79 -16.49
N THR A 53 -5.28 1.90 -16.57
CA THR A 53 -4.85 3.13 -17.23
C THR A 53 -3.75 3.82 -16.41
N ASP A 54 -2.99 4.71 -17.05
CA ASP A 54 -1.95 5.50 -16.36
C ASP A 54 -2.54 6.34 -15.21
N MET A 55 -3.79 6.80 -15.37
CA MET A 55 -4.51 7.51 -14.31
C MET A 55 -4.82 6.60 -13.12
N GLU A 56 -5.31 5.39 -13.37
CA GLU A 56 -5.59 4.42 -12.29
C GLU A 56 -4.32 3.98 -11.57
N TRP A 57 -3.19 3.88 -12.28
CA TRP A 57 -1.88 3.66 -11.67
C TRP A 57 -1.46 4.81 -10.76
N THR A 58 -1.72 6.05 -11.17
CA THR A 58 -1.46 7.24 -10.34
C THR A 58 -2.32 7.21 -9.08
N VAL A 59 -3.62 6.93 -9.21
CA VAL A 59 -4.53 6.79 -8.07
C VAL A 59 -4.09 5.67 -7.12
N LEU A 60 -3.55 4.56 -7.63
CA LEU A 60 -2.98 3.51 -6.76
C LEU A 60 -1.76 3.97 -5.98
N GLN A 61 -0.89 4.81 -6.57
CA GLN A 61 0.24 5.43 -5.86
C GLN A 61 -0.24 6.39 -4.78
N ASP A 62 -1.31 7.13 -5.04
CA ASP A 62 -1.96 8.01 -4.06
C ASP A 62 -2.45 7.21 -2.84
N PHE A 63 -3.11 6.08 -3.07
CA PHE A 63 -3.50 5.15 -2.00
C PHE A 63 -2.29 4.61 -1.23
N GLU A 64 -1.19 4.29 -1.92
CA GLU A 64 0.05 3.83 -1.28
C GLU A 64 0.59 4.89 -0.29
N ILE A 65 0.56 6.17 -0.69
CA ILE A 65 0.99 7.29 0.14
C ILE A 65 0.07 7.47 1.35
N VAL A 66 -1.25 7.53 1.14
CA VAL A 66 -2.24 7.76 2.20
C VAL A 66 -2.23 6.62 3.22
N LEU A 67 -2.14 5.37 2.76
CA LEU A 67 -2.11 4.18 3.61
C LEU A 67 -0.74 3.94 4.28
N GLY A 68 0.32 4.58 3.79
CA GLY A 68 1.64 4.53 4.43
C GLY A 68 1.63 5.12 5.85
N VAL A 69 0.83 6.16 6.08
CA VAL A 69 0.69 6.82 7.39
C VAL A 69 0.12 5.88 8.48
N PRO A 70 -1.08 5.28 8.32
CA PRO A 70 -1.61 4.32 9.30
C PRO A 70 -0.70 3.11 9.47
N HIS A 71 -0.06 2.61 8.39
CA HIS A 71 0.87 1.48 8.49
C HIS A 71 2.04 1.77 9.45
N GLN A 72 2.64 2.96 9.39
CA GLN A 72 3.72 3.33 10.31
C GLN A 72 3.24 3.44 11.76
N VAL A 73 2.08 4.06 11.98
CA VAL A 73 1.50 4.22 13.32
C VAL A 73 1.16 2.84 13.92
N GLN A 74 0.53 1.97 13.15
CA GLN A 74 0.22 0.60 13.55
C GLN A 74 1.49 -0.18 13.92
N LYS A 75 2.55 -0.05 13.11
CA LYS A 75 3.85 -0.68 13.41
C LYS A 75 4.45 -0.18 14.72
N ILE A 76 4.32 1.11 15.04
CA ILE A 76 4.78 1.68 16.31
C ILE A 76 3.95 1.13 17.47
N MET A 77 2.62 1.15 17.36
CA MET A 77 1.72 0.72 18.44
C MET A 77 1.78 -0.78 18.69
N SER A 78 2.14 -1.57 17.69
CA SER A 78 2.24 -3.04 17.80
C SER A 78 3.64 -3.53 18.15
N LYS A 79 4.62 -2.63 18.31
CA LYS A 79 6.01 -2.97 18.59
C LYS A 79 6.24 -3.46 20.02
N GLU A 80 5.42 -3.01 20.98
CA GLU A 80 5.63 -3.29 22.40
C GLU A 80 4.68 -4.37 22.92
N CYS A 81 5.22 -5.35 23.65
CA CYS A 81 4.44 -6.38 24.37
C CYS A 81 3.78 -5.84 25.66
N THR A 82 4.03 -4.58 26.02
CA THR A 82 3.54 -3.95 27.25
C THR A 82 2.41 -2.99 26.88
N PRO A 83 1.23 -3.06 27.52
CA PRO A 83 0.09 -2.24 27.12
C PRO A 83 0.36 -0.75 27.43
N VAL A 84 0.81 0.00 26.44
CA VAL A 84 1.07 1.43 26.60
C VAL A 84 -0.21 2.21 26.33
N LEU A 85 -1.18 2.12 27.24
CA LEU A 85 -2.37 2.99 27.19
C LEU A 85 -1.97 4.48 27.15
N SER A 86 -0.82 4.83 27.76
CA SER A 86 -0.22 6.17 27.73
C SER A 86 0.38 6.57 26.36
N GLY A 87 0.70 5.61 25.49
CA GLY A 87 1.31 5.84 24.16
C GLY A 87 0.27 6.03 23.05
N THR A 88 -0.97 5.63 23.29
CA THR A 88 -2.08 5.71 22.34
C THR A 88 -2.41 7.15 21.94
N ILE A 89 -2.53 8.06 22.91
CA ILE A 89 -2.85 9.47 22.63
C ILE A 89 -1.74 10.14 21.80
N PRO A 90 -0.45 10.02 22.16
CA PRO A 90 0.63 10.50 21.30
C PRO A 90 0.62 9.89 19.89
N ALA A 91 0.35 8.59 19.75
CA ALA A 91 0.31 7.92 18.46
C ALA A 91 -0.82 8.47 17.56
N PHE A 92 -2.03 8.66 18.10
CA PHE A 92 -3.13 9.29 17.37
C PHE A 92 -2.84 10.76 17.04
N LYS A 93 -2.18 11.50 17.93
CA LYS A 93 -1.76 12.86 17.62
C LYS A 93 -0.78 12.89 16.45
N MET A 94 0.23 12.02 16.43
CA MET A 94 1.17 11.91 15.31
C MET A 94 0.46 11.52 14.01
N PHE A 95 -0.48 10.58 14.08
CA PHE A 95 -1.29 10.15 12.96
C PHE A 95 -2.06 11.31 12.30
N MET A 96 -2.81 12.08 13.11
CA MET A 96 -3.56 13.23 12.62
C MET A 96 -2.65 14.30 12.02
N MET A 97 -1.55 14.66 12.70
CA MET A 97 -0.59 15.63 12.20
C MET A 97 0.05 15.19 10.88
N ALA A 98 0.36 13.90 10.72
CA ALA A 98 0.94 13.36 9.50
C ALA A 98 -0.04 13.43 8.32
N TRP A 99 -1.32 13.14 8.52
CA TRP A 99 -2.33 13.28 7.48
C TRP A 99 -2.64 14.73 7.12
N GLU A 100 -2.73 15.62 8.11
CA GLU A 100 -2.88 17.06 7.83
C GLU A 100 -1.69 17.61 7.04
N GLN A 101 -0.47 17.18 7.38
CA GLN A 101 0.72 17.55 6.62
C GLN A 101 0.69 16.97 5.21
N LEU A 102 0.26 15.71 5.06
CA LEU A 102 0.14 15.06 3.76
C LEU A 102 -0.85 15.81 2.86
N GLY A 103 -2.01 16.23 3.38
CA GLY A 103 -2.98 17.03 2.63
C GLY A 103 -2.43 18.41 2.20
N ARG A 104 -1.54 19.01 3.00
CA ARG A 104 -0.82 20.24 2.61
C ARG A 104 0.20 20.02 1.50
N GLU A 105 0.94 18.91 1.56
CA GLU A 105 2.00 18.57 0.58
C GLU A 105 1.41 18.06 -0.75
N HIS A 106 0.26 17.40 -0.68
CA HIS A 106 -0.44 16.83 -1.82
C HIS A 106 -1.91 17.32 -1.86
N PRO A 107 -2.17 18.55 -2.36
CA PRO A 107 -3.52 19.13 -2.34
C PRO A 107 -4.58 18.34 -3.13
N HIS A 108 -4.17 17.45 -4.04
CA HIS A 108 -5.08 16.57 -4.78
C HIS A 108 -5.51 15.33 -3.98
N LEU A 109 -4.87 15.09 -2.82
CA LEU A 109 -5.18 13.99 -1.88
C LEU A 109 -5.98 14.47 -0.65
N ALA A 110 -6.15 15.78 -0.51
CA ALA A 110 -6.77 16.44 0.65
C ALA A 110 -8.30 16.43 0.60
#